data_AF-A0A5C4Y313-F1
#
_entry.id   AF-A0A5C4Y313-F1
#
_cell.length_a   1.000
_cell.length_b   1.000
_cell.length_c   1.000
_cell.angle_alpha   90.00
_cell.angle_beta   90.00
_cell.angle_gamma   90.00
#
_symmetry.space_group_name_H-M   'P 1'
#
loop_
_entity.id
_entity.type
_entity.pdbx_description
1 polymer ?
#
loop_
_entity_poly.entity_id
_entity_poly.type
_entity_poly.pdbx_seq_one_letter_code
_entity_poly.pdbx_strand_id
1 'polypeptide(L)'
;MARTAVRQVAGAAGLLQRSEEVLGERGAWASHVGLVWPALADPFARTELPEAGEDDRYEAHVEHWAPLVALTFGALGWGRPDVGVTRWMGEGMPEDGGPASLLARWYGPRAAGLVAWSRASVVVSELSAALSDELRLPLPVAGTPLSPSREVFPVMTEGGPDPLELTRVVRQLVGRSDDRGRLVLSEDDGSAVLVLDRYAGWLRALHTRAAELPGLSDGRAWSVDVVVRSVGSLGVYRRSALTGRWHSTCETTHLLGWPALR
;
A
#
# COMPACT_ATOMS: atom_id res chain seq x y z
N MET A 1 -11.17 -1.62 -29.64
CA MET A 1 -12.59 -1.52 -29.22
C MET A 1 -12.98 -2.68 -28.31
N ALA A 2 -12.54 -2.70 -27.04
CA ALA A 2 -13.06 -3.65 -26.05
C ALA A 2 -12.65 -3.25 -24.63
N ARG A 3 -13.30 -2.24 -24.03
CA ARG A 3 -13.29 -2.02 -22.57
C ARG A 3 -14.59 -1.34 -22.16
N THR A 4 -15.67 -2.11 -22.07
CA THR A 4 -16.89 -1.70 -21.36
C THR A 4 -17.62 -2.94 -20.89
N ALA A 5 -17.62 -3.20 -19.58
CA ALA A 5 -18.83 -3.49 -18.81
C ALA A 5 -18.49 -3.83 -17.35
N VAL A 6 -19.50 -3.57 -16.52
CA VAL A 6 -19.75 -4.06 -15.16
C VAL A 6 -19.24 -3.19 -14.01
N ARG A 7 -20.16 -2.49 -13.35
CA ARG A 7 -20.16 -2.33 -11.88
C ARG A 7 -21.58 -2.10 -11.35
N GLN A 8 -22.12 -3.10 -10.66
CA GLN A 8 -23.24 -2.98 -9.73
C GLN A 8 -22.68 -2.63 -8.33
N VAL A 9 -23.37 -1.75 -7.61
CA VAL A 9 -23.05 -1.36 -6.23
C VAL A 9 -23.70 -2.35 -5.26
N ALA A 10 -22.91 -2.98 -4.39
CA ALA A 10 -23.36 -3.88 -3.33
C ALA A 10 -23.26 -3.18 -1.96
N GLY A 11 -24.20 -3.46 -1.04
CA GLY A 11 -24.23 -2.88 0.31
C GLY A 11 -23.18 -3.47 1.27
N ALA A 12 -23.00 -2.81 2.43
CA ALA A 12 -21.93 -3.07 3.41
C ALA A 12 -21.80 -4.53 3.91
N ALA A 13 -22.91 -5.25 4.08
CA ALA A 13 -22.88 -6.67 4.47
C ALA A 13 -22.26 -7.58 3.37
N GLY A 14 -22.40 -7.19 2.10
CA GLY A 14 -21.76 -7.88 0.97
C GLY A 14 -20.27 -7.57 0.83
N LEU A 15 -19.75 -6.52 1.47
CA LEU A 15 -18.32 -6.17 1.47
C LEU A 15 -17.53 -7.03 2.46
N LEU A 16 -18.09 -7.36 3.63
CA LEU A 16 -17.46 -8.23 4.62
C LEU A 16 -17.38 -9.70 4.18
N GLN A 17 -18.40 -10.22 3.48
CA GLN A 17 -18.35 -11.58 2.94
C GLN A 17 -17.39 -11.68 1.75
N ARG A 18 -17.17 -10.56 1.03
CA ARG A 18 -16.15 -10.46 -0.01
C ARG A 18 -14.73 -10.41 0.56
N SER A 19 -14.46 -9.80 1.71
CA SER A 19 -13.08 -9.64 2.18
C SER A 19 -12.36 -10.98 2.42
N GLU A 20 -13.07 -12.02 2.88
CA GLU A 20 -12.53 -13.38 3.03
C GLU A 20 -12.19 -14.03 1.68
N GLU A 21 -13.12 -13.99 0.72
CA GLU A 21 -12.89 -14.51 -0.64
C GLU A 21 -11.81 -13.72 -1.38
N VAL A 22 -11.68 -12.43 -1.07
CA VAL A 22 -10.83 -11.49 -1.78
C VAL A 22 -9.40 -11.48 -1.26
N LEU A 23 -9.24 -11.42 0.07
CA LEU A 23 -7.93 -11.29 0.71
C LEU A 23 -7.41 -12.62 1.27
N GLY A 24 -8.26 -13.64 1.37
CA GLY A 24 -7.89 -14.98 1.86
C GLY A 24 -7.79 -15.08 3.39
N GLU A 25 -8.20 -14.05 4.12
CA GLU A 25 -8.17 -14.03 5.59
C GLU A 25 -9.43 -13.37 6.17
N ARG A 26 -9.72 -13.72 7.43
CA ARG A 26 -10.79 -13.12 8.23
C ARG A 26 -10.21 -12.10 9.20
N GLY A 27 -10.93 -11.00 9.43
CA GLY A 27 -10.64 -10.05 10.49
C GLY A 27 -10.92 -8.60 10.11
N ALA A 28 -11.00 -7.75 11.12
CA ALA A 28 -11.18 -6.31 11.00
C ALA A 28 -10.17 -5.69 10.00
N TRP A 29 -8.88 -6.00 10.14
CA TRP A 29 -7.84 -5.44 9.28
C TRP A 29 -8.03 -5.71 7.78
N ALA A 30 -8.81 -6.73 7.39
CA ALA A 30 -9.07 -7.08 5.99
C ALA A 30 -10.26 -6.32 5.39
N SER A 31 -11.20 -5.83 6.20
CA SER A 31 -12.50 -5.34 5.70
C SER A 31 -12.37 -4.12 4.79
N HIS A 32 -11.56 -3.13 5.17
CA HIS A 32 -11.37 -1.92 4.35
C HIS A 32 -10.14 -1.94 3.44
N VAL A 33 -9.19 -2.87 3.62
CA VAL A 33 -8.04 -2.99 2.71
C VAL A 33 -8.50 -3.27 1.27
N GLY A 34 -9.56 -4.07 1.11
CA GLY A 34 -10.17 -4.32 -0.19
C GLY A 34 -10.76 -3.08 -0.88
N LEU A 35 -11.03 -1.99 -0.15
CA LEU A 35 -11.55 -0.74 -0.71
C LEU A 35 -10.47 0.12 -1.38
N VAL A 36 -9.20 -0.06 -0.99
CA VAL A 36 -8.07 0.72 -1.51
C VAL A 36 -8.01 0.65 -3.04
N TRP A 37 -8.05 -0.57 -3.59
CA TRP A 37 -7.79 -0.79 -5.02
C TRP A 37 -8.93 -0.29 -5.91
N PRO A 38 -10.22 -0.58 -5.59
CA PRO A 38 -11.34 0.08 -6.23
C PRO A 38 -11.29 1.61 -6.16
N ALA A 39 -10.84 2.18 -5.04
CA ALA A 39 -10.75 3.63 -4.85
C ALA A 39 -9.63 4.26 -5.68
N LEU A 40 -8.50 3.57 -5.84
CA LEU A 40 -7.41 3.99 -6.74
C LEU A 40 -7.81 3.93 -8.21
N ALA A 41 -8.63 2.94 -8.58
CA ALA A 41 -9.13 2.76 -9.93
C ALA A 41 -10.33 3.66 -10.26
N ASP A 42 -10.86 4.42 -9.29
CA ASP A 42 -12.05 5.26 -9.47
C ASP A 42 -11.68 6.69 -9.86
N PRO A 43 -11.84 7.09 -11.15
CA PRO A 43 -11.50 8.43 -11.62
C PRO A 43 -12.40 9.51 -11.02
N PHE A 44 -13.54 9.14 -10.43
CA PHE A 44 -14.50 10.07 -9.85
C PHE A 44 -14.41 10.16 -8.33
N ALA A 45 -13.46 9.47 -7.70
CA ALA A 45 -13.22 9.56 -6.27
C ALA A 45 -14.46 9.28 -5.39
N ARG A 46 -15.39 8.43 -5.83
CA ARG A 46 -16.66 8.13 -5.14
C ARG A 46 -16.50 7.16 -3.99
N THR A 47 -15.40 6.39 -3.98
CA THR A 47 -15.13 5.46 -2.89
C THR A 47 -14.57 6.22 -1.69
N GLU A 48 -15.36 6.28 -0.63
CA GLU A 48 -15.00 6.85 0.66
C GLU A 48 -14.56 5.75 1.63
N LEU A 49 -13.63 6.08 2.52
CA LEU A 49 -13.26 5.24 3.63
C LEU A 49 -14.24 5.48 4.77
N PRO A 50 -14.90 4.45 5.32
CA PRO A 50 -15.70 4.63 6.51
C PRO A 50 -14.87 5.24 7.65
N GLU A 51 -15.38 6.31 8.24
CA GLU A 51 -14.73 6.91 9.40
C GLU A 51 -14.81 5.95 10.58
N ALA A 52 -13.74 5.88 11.36
CA ALA A 52 -13.81 5.22 12.67
C ALA A 52 -14.80 5.94 13.62
N GLY A 53 -15.09 7.22 13.37
CA GLY A 53 -16.00 8.01 14.21
C GLY A 53 -15.59 8.04 15.68
N GLU A 54 -16.58 8.10 16.57
CA GLU A 54 -16.47 7.88 18.02
C GLU A 54 -16.63 6.38 18.38
N ASP A 55 -16.49 5.46 17.41
CA ASP A 55 -16.61 4.03 17.67
C ASP A 55 -15.35 3.55 18.41
N ASP A 56 -15.45 3.47 19.74
CA ASP A 56 -14.37 3.01 20.62
C ASP A 56 -14.05 1.51 20.45
N ARG A 57 -14.73 0.79 19.54
CA ARG A 57 -14.38 -0.60 19.26
C ARG A 57 -13.02 -0.68 18.62
N TYR A 58 -12.17 -1.50 19.23
CA TYR A 58 -10.84 -1.85 18.74
C TYR A 58 -10.84 -2.19 17.23
N GLU A 59 -11.78 -3.02 16.80
CA GLU A 59 -11.91 -3.45 15.41
C GLU A 59 -12.10 -2.25 14.48
N ALA A 60 -12.97 -1.29 14.79
CA ALA A 60 -13.23 -0.13 13.94
C ALA A 60 -11.96 0.69 13.68
N HIS A 61 -11.09 0.82 14.68
CA HIS A 61 -9.78 1.44 14.51
C HIS A 61 -8.86 0.62 13.61
N VAL A 62 -8.79 -0.71 13.81
CA VAL A 62 -8.01 -1.59 12.93
C VAL A 62 -8.49 -1.48 11.48
N GLU A 63 -9.81 -1.51 11.25
CA GLU A 63 -10.44 -1.34 9.94
C GLU A 63 -10.09 0.01 9.31
N HIS A 64 -10.06 1.08 10.09
CA HIS A 64 -9.77 2.42 9.60
C HIS A 64 -8.29 2.62 9.25
N TRP A 65 -7.36 2.04 10.02
CA TRP A 65 -5.92 2.26 9.85
C TRP A 65 -5.23 1.24 8.92
N ALA A 66 -5.80 0.04 8.74
CA ALA A 66 -5.23 -0.96 7.84
C ALA A 66 -5.05 -0.50 6.38
N PRO A 67 -6.00 0.23 5.75
CA PRO A 67 -5.83 0.74 4.39
C PRO A 67 -4.65 1.70 4.24
N LEU A 68 -4.34 2.50 5.27
CA LEU A 68 -3.18 3.41 5.26
C LEU A 68 -1.86 2.64 5.09
N VAL A 69 -1.76 1.47 5.71
CA VAL A 69 -0.57 0.60 5.61
C VAL A 69 -0.46 0.00 4.20
N ALA A 70 -1.58 -0.45 3.62
CA ALA A 70 -1.63 -0.94 2.25
C ALA A 70 -1.26 0.15 1.22
N LEU A 71 -1.74 1.38 1.43
CA LEU A 71 -1.41 2.53 0.60
C LEU A 71 0.06 2.90 0.68
N THR A 72 0.61 3.02 1.89
CA THR A 72 1.98 3.50 2.07
C THR A 72 3.05 2.47 1.68
N PHE A 73 2.94 1.22 2.13
CA PHE A 73 3.90 0.18 1.75
C PHE A 73 3.68 -0.37 0.35
N GLY A 74 2.41 -0.55 -0.06
CA GLY A 74 2.06 -1.14 -1.35
C GLY A 74 2.06 -0.09 -2.46
N ALA A 75 1.04 0.77 -2.49
CA ALA A 75 0.78 1.65 -3.63
C ALA A 75 1.85 2.75 -3.80
N LEU A 76 2.25 3.42 -2.71
CA LEU A 76 3.29 4.45 -2.70
C LEU A 76 4.71 3.85 -2.69
N GLY A 77 4.86 2.58 -2.30
CA GLY A 77 6.14 1.88 -2.23
C GLY A 77 7.11 2.44 -1.19
N TRP A 78 6.62 3.13 -0.16
CA TRP A 78 7.49 3.82 0.80
C TRP A 78 8.34 2.85 1.62
N GLY A 79 9.66 3.12 1.65
CA GLY A 79 10.65 2.47 2.50
C GLY A 79 10.32 2.60 3.97
N ARG A 80 9.96 3.83 4.36
CA ARG A 80 9.65 4.29 5.71
C ARG A 80 8.40 5.15 5.66
N PRO A 81 7.21 4.55 5.85
CA PRO A 81 5.96 5.30 5.78
C PRO A 81 5.87 6.46 6.77
N ASP A 82 6.49 6.35 7.93
CA ASP A 82 6.59 7.41 8.93
C ASP A 82 7.35 8.63 8.39
N VAL A 83 8.47 8.41 7.70
CA VAL A 83 9.24 9.45 7.02
C VAL A 83 8.45 10.02 5.84
N GLY A 84 7.80 9.15 5.07
CA GLY A 84 6.97 9.52 3.92
C GLY A 84 5.84 10.46 4.29
N VAL A 85 5.01 10.08 5.28
CA VAL A 85 3.92 10.91 5.79
C VAL A 85 4.46 12.24 6.31
N THR A 86 5.54 12.20 7.10
CA THR A 86 6.17 13.41 7.65
C THR A 86 6.54 14.42 6.56
N ARG A 87 7.22 13.97 5.50
CA ARG A 87 7.66 14.85 4.41
C ARG A 87 6.52 15.27 3.52
N TRP A 88 5.64 14.36 3.17
CA TRP A 88 4.42 14.66 2.41
C TRP A 88 3.59 15.74 3.09
N MET A 89 3.39 15.66 4.41
CA MET A 89 2.74 16.72 5.18
C MET A 89 3.56 18.02 5.18
N GLY A 90 4.88 17.94 5.31
CA GLY A 90 5.78 19.10 5.26
C GLY A 90 5.77 19.84 3.91
N GLU A 91 5.45 19.15 2.82
CA GLU A 91 5.28 19.70 1.47
C GLU A 91 3.85 20.22 1.21
N GLY A 92 2.98 20.23 2.22
CA GLY A 92 1.60 20.69 2.06
C GLY A 92 0.65 19.63 1.51
N MET A 93 0.98 18.34 1.66
CA MET A 93 0.17 17.19 1.23
C MET A 93 -0.14 17.19 -0.27
N PRO A 94 0.87 17.23 -1.16
CA PRO A 94 0.63 17.25 -2.61
C PRO A 94 -0.20 16.05 -3.07
N GLU A 95 -1.08 16.32 -4.04
CA GLU A 95 -2.02 15.36 -4.63
C GLU A 95 -1.63 15.02 -6.08
N ASP A 96 -0.40 14.52 -6.29
CA ASP A 96 0.18 14.22 -7.62
C ASP A 96 -0.50 13.04 -8.37
N GLY A 97 -1.76 12.74 -8.04
CA GLY A 97 -2.59 11.69 -8.61
C GLY A 97 -2.47 10.35 -7.89
N GLY A 98 -3.40 9.45 -8.24
CA GLY A 98 -3.40 8.05 -7.81
C GLY A 98 -3.35 7.89 -6.28
N PRO A 99 -2.34 7.19 -5.72
CA PRO A 99 -2.25 6.94 -4.29
C PRO A 99 -2.09 8.18 -3.41
N ALA A 100 -1.46 9.25 -3.90
CA ALA A 100 -1.24 10.47 -3.11
C ALA A 100 -2.56 11.22 -2.86
N SER A 101 -3.36 11.39 -3.91
CA SER A 101 -4.70 11.99 -3.81
C SER A 101 -5.62 11.15 -2.92
N LEU A 102 -5.49 9.81 -2.96
CA LEU A 102 -6.27 8.95 -2.07
C LEU A 102 -5.86 9.09 -0.60
N LEU A 103 -4.55 9.19 -0.32
CA LEU A 103 -4.01 9.47 1.01
C LEU A 103 -4.51 10.81 1.55
N ALA A 104 -4.46 11.87 0.73
CA ALA A 104 -4.99 13.20 1.06
C ALA A 104 -6.48 13.14 1.40
N ARG A 105 -7.27 12.49 0.53
CA ARG A 105 -8.73 12.40 0.66
C ARG A 105 -9.17 11.61 1.89
N TRP A 106 -8.57 10.45 2.15
CA TRP A 106 -9.01 9.57 3.23
C TRP A 106 -8.46 9.98 4.59
N TYR A 107 -7.22 10.43 4.64
CA TYR A 107 -6.53 10.68 5.90
C TYR A 107 -6.18 12.15 6.09
N GLY A 108 -5.66 12.82 5.06
CA GLY A 108 -5.19 14.20 5.16
C GLY A 108 -4.25 14.36 6.37
N PRO A 109 -4.47 15.35 7.25
CA PRO A 109 -3.69 15.51 8.48
C PRO A 109 -3.73 14.31 9.43
N ARG A 110 -4.78 13.47 9.39
CA ARG A 110 -4.87 12.26 10.22
C ARG A 110 -3.82 11.22 9.88
N ALA A 111 -3.19 11.29 8.70
CA ALA A 111 -2.09 10.39 8.35
C ALA A 111 -0.94 10.44 9.38
N ALA A 112 -0.80 11.54 10.14
CA ALA A 112 0.11 11.65 11.28
C ALA A 112 -0.06 10.54 12.34
N GLY A 113 -1.23 9.88 12.41
CA GLY A 113 -1.44 8.69 13.24
C GLY A 113 -0.45 7.57 12.91
N LEU A 114 -0.07 7.39 11.64
CA LEU A 114 0.95 6.42 11.24
C LEU A 114 2.34 6.76 11.80
N VAL A 115 2.66 8.05 11.87
CA VAL A 115 3.91 8.54 12.47
C VAL A 115 3.90 8.29 13.98
N ALA A 116 2.77 8.52 14.65
CA ALA A 116 2.60 8.21 16.07
C ALA A 116 2.76 6.70 16.34
N TRP A 117 2.08 5.85 15.55
CA TRP A 117 2.21 4.40 15.64
C TRP A 117 3.65 3.93 15.42
N SER A 118 4.32 4.39 14.35
CA SER A 118 5.72 4.02 14.07
C SER A 118 6.71 4.43 15.16
N ARG A 119 6.37 5.40 16.01
CA ARG A 119 7.20 5.82 17.15
C ARG A 119 6.93 4.99 18.40
N ALA A 120 5.69 4.57 18.59
CA ALA A 120 5.30 3.68 19.69
C ALA A 120 5.66 2.22 19.40
N SER A 121 5.78 1.86 18.12
CA SER A 121 6.01 0.52 17.62
C SER A 121 7.38 0.39 16.97
N VAL A 122 8.21 -0.53 17.46
CA VAL A 122 9.42 -0.98 16.73
C VAL A 122 9.06 -1.68 15.43
N VAL A 123 7.82 -2.13 15.30
CA VAL A 123 7.40 -3.04 14.25
C VAL A 123 7.41 -2.37 12.88
N VAL A 124 7.17 -1.07 12.77
CA VAL A 124 7.33 -0.37 11.47
C VAL A 124 8.77 -0.44 10.97
N SER A 125 9.74 -0.27 11.86
CA SER A 125 11.16 -0.36 11.50
C SER A 125 11.57 -1.79 11.19
N GLU A 126 11.13 -2.76 12.02
CA GLU A 126 11.38 -4.19 11.78
C GLU A 126 10.74 -4.66 10.48
N LEU A 127 9.52 -4.24 10.16
CA LEU A 127 8.83 -4.54 8.91
C LEU A 127 9.53 -3.91 7.72
N SER A 128 9.94 -2.65 7.84
CA SER A 128 10.70 -1.97 6.77
C SER A 128 12.01 -2.70 6.50
N ALA A 129 12.69 -3.17 7.55
CA ALA A 129 13.91 -3.96 7.45
C ALA A 129 13.64 -5.34 6.85
N ALA A 130 12.65 -6.07 7.36
CA ALA A 130 12.28 -7.40 6.87
C ALA A 130 11.83 -7.38 5.41
N LEU A 131 11.05 -6.38 5.01
CA LEU A 131 10.63 -6.19 3.63
C LEU A 131 11.82 -5.85 2.72
N SER A 132 12.77 -5.05 3.21
CA SER A 132 13.99 -4.76 2.44
C SER A 132 14.89 -5.98 2.32
N ASP A 133 15.03 -6.78 3.39
CA ASP A 133 15.81 -8.02 3.38
C ASP A 133 15.18 -9.08 2.44
N GLU A 134 13.87 -9.35 2.60
CA GLU A 134 13.12 -10.31 1.79
C GLU A 134 13.18 -9.97 0.30
N LEU A 135 13.14 -8.67 -0.04
CA LEU A 135 13.16 -8.19 -1.41
C LEU A 135 14.58 -7.82 -1.90
N ARG A 136 15.61 -7.98 -1.06
CA ARG A 136 17.02 -7.62 -1.32
C ARG A 136 17.20 -6.17 -1.78
N LEU A 137 16.60 -5.25 -1.05
CA LEU A 137 16.58 -3.81 -1.33
C LEU A 137 17.45 -3.05 -0.32
N PRO A 138 17.90 -1.83 -0.67
CA PRO A 138 18.58 -0.96 0.28
C PRO A 138 17.72 -0.73 1.53
N LEU A 139 18.35 -0.77 2.70
CA LEU A 139 17.69 -0.40 3.95
C LEU A 139 17.50 1.12 3.99
N PRO A 140 16.28 1.61 4.23
CA PRO A 140 16.07 3.02 4.47
C PRO A 140 16.65 3.40 5.85
N VAL A 141 17.74 4.18 5.84
CA VAL A 141 18.33 4.81 7.04
C VAL A 141 17.31 5.68 7.79
N ALA A 142 17.18 5.52 9.11
CA ALA A 142 16.29 6.37 9.89
C ALA A 142 16.69 7.85 9.77
N GLY A 143 15.81 8.68 9.19
CA GLY A 143 15.85 10.12 9.41
C GLY A 143 15.17 10.47 10.73
N THR A 144 15.47 11.63 11.31
CA THR A 144 14.73 12.14 12.47
C THR A 144 13.31 12.49 12.04
N PRO A 145 12.25 11.78 12.48
CA PRO A 145 10.89 12.13 12.10
C PRO A 145 10.52 13.46 12.78
N LEU A 146 9.77 14.33 12.10
CA LEU A 146 9.14 15.49 12.75
C LEU A 146 8.24 14.98 13.87
N SER A 147 8.13 15.73 14.97
CA SER A 147 7.32 15.33 16.12
C SER A 147 5.86 15.70 15.97
N PRO A 148 4.96 14.77 15.59
CA PRO A 148 3.56 14.94 15.94
C PRO A 148 3.43 14.92 17.47
N SER A 149 2.48 15.71 18.00
CA SER A 149 2.13 15.63 19.41
C SER A 149 1.56 14.23 19.72
N ARG A 150 1.98 13.64 20.84
CA ARG A 150 1.47 12.33 21.31
C ARG A 150 -0.03 12.35 21.63
N GLU A 151 -0.60 13.54 21.84
CA GLU A 151 -1.98 13.72 22.31
C GLU A 151 -3.06 13.34 21.30
N VAL A 152 -2.70 13.13 20.01
CA VAL A 152 -3.72 13.07 18.96
C VAL A 152 -4.30 11.65 18.75
N PHE A 153 -3.60 10.57 19.15
CA PHE A 153 -4.04 9.20 18.84
C PHE A 153 -3.69 8.15 19.90
N PRO A 154 -4.35 8.12 21.07
CA PRO A 154 -4.10 7.13 22.13
C PRO A 154 -4.16 5.69 21.62
N VAL A 155 -5.15 5.36 20.79
CA VAL A 155 -5.36 4.02 20.23
C VAL A 155 -4.21 3.52 19.35
N MET A 156 -3.40 4.43 18.77
CA MET A 156 -2.23 4.06 17.96
C MET A 156 -1.00 3.71 18.83
N THR A 157 -1.09 3.95 20.14
CA THR A 157 0.06 3.90 21.06
C THR A 157 -0.15 3.02 22.29
N GLU A 158 -1.39 2.67 22.60
CA GLU A 158 -1.76 1.82 23.74
C GLU A 158 -2.04 0.39 23.28
N GLY A 159 -1.48 -0.62 23.96
CA GLY A 159 -1.72 -2.05 23.63
C GLY A 159 -0.49 -2.87 23.23
N GLY A 160 0.72 -2.39 23.49
CA GLY A 160 1.96 -3.13 23.25
C GLY A 160 2.69 -2.71 21.96
N PRO A 161 3.57 -3.55 21.39
CA PRO A 161 4.42 -3.17 20.26
C PRO A 161 3.66 -3.09 18.92
N ASP A 162 2.48 -3.69 18.79
CA ASP A 162 1.63 -3.59 17.60
C ASP A 162 0.16 -3.45 18.01
N PRO A 163 -0.21 -2.28 18.56
CA PRO A 163 -1.48 -2.12 19.24
C PRO A 163 -2.68 -2.39 18.33
N LEU A 164 -2.58 -2.08 17.03
CA LEU A 164 -3.65 -2.30 16.04
C LEU A 164 -3.43 -3.52 15.13
N GLU A 165 -2.49 -4.41 15.47
CA GLU A 165 -2.14 -5.58 14.64
C GLU A 165 -1.84 -5.25 13.17
N LEU A 166 -1.40 -4.02 12.88
CA LEU A 166 -1.21 -3.51 11.51
C LEU A 166 -0.07 -4.23 10.79
N THR A 167 0.81 -4.90 11.53
CA THR A 167 1.83 -5.80 11.01
C THR A 167 1.23 -6.91 10.16
N ARG A 168 0.01 -7.34 10.46
CA ARG A 168 -0.69 -8.35 9.66
C ARG A 168 -0.93 -7.88 8.23
N VAL A 169 -1.27 -6.61 8.04
CA VAL A 169 -1.45 -6.02 6.70
C VAL A 169 -0.14 -6.08 5.92
N VAL A 170 0.99 -5.71 6.52
CA VAL A 170 2.29 -5.78 5.82
C VAL A 170 2.67 -7.23 5.50
N ARG A 171 2.46 -8.16 6.44
CA ARG A 171 2.66 -9.59 6.19
C ARG A 171 1.78 -10.10 5.05
N GLN A 172 0.59 -9.55 4.84
CA GLN A 172 -0.21 -9.89 3.66
C GLN A 172 0.36 -9.34 2.36
N LEU A 173 1.00 -8.17 2.35
CA LEU A 173 1.60 -7.64 1.13
C LEU A 173 2.80 -8.48 0.67
N VAL A 174 3.66 -8.91 1.59
CA VAL A 174 4.94 -9.58 1.29
C VAL A 174 5.04 -11.03 1.73
N GLY A 175 3.97 -11.57 2.30
CA GLY A 175 3.90 -12.93 2.81
C GLY A 175 4.23 -13.96 1.73
N ARG A 176 4.64 -15.15 2.17
CA ARG A 176 4.80 -16.27 1.26
C ARG A 176 3.44 -16.64 0.71
N SER A 177 3.32 -16.58 -0.60
CA SER A 177 2.19 -17.13 -1.34
C SER A 177 2.74 -18.22 -2.25
N ASP A 178 2.06 -19.36 -2.28
CA ASP A 178 2.33 -20.40 -3.26
C ASP A 178 1.93 -19.96 -4.67
N ASP A 179 1.08 -18.93 -4.75
CA ASP A 179 0.74 -18.27 -6.00
C ASP A 179 1.86 -17.34 -6.45
N ARG A 180 2.64 -17.83 -7.43
CA ARG A 180 3.67 -17.04 -8.07
C ARG A 180 3.12 -16.11 -9.16
N GLY A 181 1.84 -16.22 -9.51
CA GLY A 181 1.23 -15.50 -10.62
C GLY A 181 1.76 -15.89 -12.00
N ARG A 182 1.08 -15.33 -13.01
CA ARG A 182 1.44 -15.41 -14.43
C ARG A 182 1.74 -14.00 -14.94
N LEU A 183 2.93 -13.82 -15.48
CA LEU A 183 3.35 -12.58 -16.13
C LEU A 183 3.05 -12.68 -17.64
N VAL A 184 2.34 -11.68 -18.18
CA VAL A 184 2.04 -11.57 -19.61
C VAL A 184 2.72 -10.29 -20.12
N LEU A 185 3.55 -10.44 -21.14
CA LEU A 185 4.37 -9.37 -21.70
C LEU A 185 3.67 -8.69 -22.88
N SER A 186 3.84 -7.38 -22.99
CA SER A 186 3.62 -6.57 -24.19
C SER A 186 4.93 -5.84 -24.48
N GLU A 187 5.72 -6.36 -25.42
CA GLU A 187 7.06 -5.86 -25.70
C GLU A 187 7.05 -4.49 -26.39
N ASP A 188 6.01 -4.18 -27.17
CA ASP A 188 5.93 -2.98 -27.99
C ASP A 188 5.95 -1.67 -27.19
N ASP A 189 5.42 -1.69 -25.96
CA ASP A 189 5.28 -0.51 -25.11
C ASP A 189 6.08 -0.58 -23.80
N GLY A 190 6.74 -1.70 -23.53
CA GLY A 190 7.43 -1.94 -22.26
C GLY A 190 6.44 -2.12 -21.11
N SER A 191 5.29 -2.75 -21.38
CA SER A 191 4.27 -3.03 -20.38
C SER A 191 4.06 -4.53 -20.14
N ALA A 192 3.78 -4.90 -18.90
CA ALA A 192 3.43 -6.26 -18.55
C ALA A 192 2.19 -6.29 -17.66
N VAL A 193 1.53 -7.44 -17.61
CA VAL A 193 0.44 -7.70 -16.68
C VAL A 193 0.80 -8.88 -15.80
N LEU A 194 0.88 -8.67 -14.49
CA LEU A 194 1.02 -9.73 -13.52
C LEU A 194 -0.37 -10.13 -13.02
N VAL A 195 -0.81 -11.35 -13.36
CA VAL A 195 -2.08 -11.91 -12.91
C VAL A 195 -1.85 -12.90 -11.78
N LEU A 196 -2.50 -12.67 -10.65
CA LEU A 196 -2.45 -13.49 -9.43
C LEU A 196 -3.85 -14.03 -9.11
N ASP A 197 -3.91 -15.23 -8.55
CA ASP A 197 -5.11 -15.83 -7.99
C ASP A 197 -5.41 -15.29 -6.58
N ARG A 198 -4.39 -14.91 -5.81
CA ARG A 198 -4.54 -14.44 -4.41
C ARG A 198 -3.92 -13.07 -4.17
N TYR A 199 -4.51 -12.34 -3.23
CA TYR A 199 -3.99 -11.05 -2.79
C TYR A 199 -2.75 -11.22 -1.89
N ALA A 200 -2.77 -12.18 -0.97
CA ALA A 200 -1.64 -12.47 -0.10
C ALA A 200 -0.34 -12.67 -0.91
N GLY A 201 0.71 -11.94 -0.53
CA GLY A 201 2.04 -12.00 -1.14
C GLY A 201 2.19 -11.28 -2.49
N TRP A 202 1.19 -10.49 -2.94
CA TRP A 202 1.22 -9.90 -4.29
C TRP A 202 2.44 -9.02 -4.55
N LEU A 203 2.90 -8.24 -3.55
CA LEU A 203 4.04 -7.34 -3.72
C LEU A 203 5.34 -8.13 -3.85
N ARG A 204 5.48 -9.22 -3.09
CA ARG A 204 6.58 -10.16 -3.24
C ARG A 204 6.56 -10.85 -4.62
N ALA A 205 5.38 -11.27 -5.07
CA ALA A 205 5.22 -11.87 -6.39
C ALA A 205 5.62 -10.89 -7.50
N LEU A 206 5.24 -9.61 -7.38
CA LEU A 206 5.67 -8.55 -8.28
C LEU A 206 7.19 -8.43 -8.34
N HIS A 207 7.86 -8.32 -7.19
CA HIS A 207 9.33 -8.26 -7.15
C HIS A 207 10.00 -9.49 -7.76
N THR A 208 9.47 -10.68 -7.46
CA THR A 208 10.06 -11.96 -7.92
C THR A 208 9.89 -12.11 -9.42
N ARG A 209 8.67 -11.90 -9.94
CA ARG A 209 8.34 -12.10 -11.36
C ARG A 209 8.88 -11.00 -12.23
N ALA A 210 8.86 -9.76 -11.76
CA ALA A 210 9.37 -8.67 -12.56
C ALA A 210 10.91 -8.68 -12.68
N ALA A 211 11.62 -9.46 -11.85
CA ALA A 211 13.04 -9.74 -12.05
C ALA A 211 13.32 -10.67 -13.26
N GLU A 212 12.30 -11.36 -13.77
CA GLU A 212 12.38 -12.20 -14.98
C GLU A 212 12.16 -11.38 -16.27
N LEU A 213 11.78 -10.10 -16.16
CA LEU A 213 11.54 -9.22 -17.31
C LEU A 213 12.85 -8.93 -18.06
N PRO A 214 12.87 -8.99 -19.40
CA PRO A 214 14.06 -8.66 -20.18
C PRO A 214 14.35 -7.16 -20.08
N GLY A 215 15.61 -6.77 -20.28
CA GLY A 215 15.96 -5.35 -20.41
C GLY A 215 15.31 -4.74 -21.65
N LEU A 216 14.72 -3.54 -21.51
CA LEU A 216 14.22 -2.77 -22.66
C LEU A 216 15.39 -2.13 -23.39
N SER A 217 15.35 -2.14 -24.72
CA SER A 217 16.44 -1.66 -25.58
C SER A 217 16.74 -0.16 -25.45
N ASP A 218 15.75 0.62 -25.01
CA ASP A 218 15.84 2.06 -24.80
C ASP A 218 16.18 2.45 -23.34
N GLY A 219 16.41 1.47 -22.47
CA GLY A 219 16.74 1.69 -21.06
C GLY A 219 15.58 2.14 -20.18
N ARG A 220 14.34 2.18 -20.69
CA ARG A 220 13.16 2.46 -19.86
C ARG A 220 12.92 1.35 -18.83
N ALA A 221 12.21 1.69 -17.76
CA ALA A 221 11.69 0.71 -16.81
C ALA A 221 10.35 0.15 -17.30
N TRP A 222 10.10 -1.12 -17.02
CA TRP A 222 8.80 -1.76 -17.25
C TRP A 222 7.69 -1.12 -16.43
N SER A 223 6.50 -1.01 -17.03
CA SER A 223 5.25 -0.74 -16.32
C SER A 223 4.45 -2.03 -16.17
N VAL A 224 4.13 -2.43 -14.94
CA VAL A 224 3.46 -3.69 -14.65
C VAL A 224 2.08 -3.44 -14.03
N ASP A 225 1.00 -3.74 -14.76
CA ASP A 225 -0.36 -3.79 -14.20
C ASP A 225 -0.49 -5.06 -13.34
N VAL A 226 -0.81 -4.88 -12.07
CA VAL A 226 -0.99 -6.00 -11.14
C VAL A 226 -2.47 -6.28 -10.99
N VAL A 227 -2.89 -7.49 -11.30
CA VAL A 227 -4.28 -7.93 -11.23
C VAL A 227 -4.38 -9.14 -10.33
N VAL A 228 -5.16 -9.02 -9.26
CA VAL A 228 -5.54 -10.17 -8.42
C VAL A 228 -6.96 -10.57 -8.80
N ARG A 229 -7.20 -11.82 -9.19
CA ARG A 229 -8.50 -12.25 -9.74
C ARG A 229 -9.69 -11.92 -8.84
N SER A 230 -9.53 -12.06 -7.54
CA SER A 230 -10.59 -11.78 -6.57
C SER A 230 -10.79 -10.27 -6.31
N VAL A 231 -9.75 -9.45 -6.46
CA VAL A 231 -9.77 -8.00 -6.14
C VAL A 231 -10.03 -7.12 -7.36
N GLY A 232 -9.47 -7.50 -8.52
CA GLY A 232 -9.32 -6.66 -9.70
C GLY A 232 -7.89 -6.11 -9.86
N SER A 233 -7.75 -5.01 -10.60
CA SER A 233 -6.47 -4.31 -10.76
C SER A 233 -6.11 -3.59 -9.45
N LEU A 234 -4.86 -3.77 -9.02
CA LEU A 234 -4.22 -3.07 -7.91
C LEU A 234 -3.50 -1.79 -8.38
N GLY A 235 -3.47 -1.54 -9.68
CA GLY A 235 -2.79 -0.42 -10.31
C GLY A 235 -1.60 -0.84 -11.18
N VAL A 236 -1.02 0.17 -11.85
CA VAL A 236 0.18 0.02 -12.67
C VAL A 236 1.39 0.44 -11.84
N TYR A 237 2.34 -0.47 -11.70
CA TYR A 237 3.54 -0.28 -10.90
C TYR A 237 4.75 -0.12 -11.80
N ARG A 238 5.71 0.68 -11.34
CA ARG A 238 7.03 0.82 -11.96
C ARG A 238 8.11 0.67 -10.90
N ARG A 239 9.27 0.16 -11.31
CA ARG A 239 10.42 0.01 -10.42
C ARG A 239 11.21 1.32 -10.39
N SER A 240 11.37 1.92 -9.21
CA SER A 240 12.28 3.03 -9.02
C SER A 240 13.71 2.57 -9.28
N ALA A 241 14.44 3.29 -10.14
CA ALA A 241 15.85 3.04 -10.40
C ALA A 241 16.72 3.33 -9.17
N LEU A 242 16.25 4.21 -8.29
CA LEU A 242 16.97 4.68 -7.12
C LEU A 242 16.81 3.76 -5.92
N THR A 243 15.59 3.26 -5.69
CA THR A 243 15.26 2.47 -4.49
C THR A 243 15.12 0.98 -4.79
N GLY A 244 14.94 0.63 -6.06
CA GLY A 244 14.64 -0.73 -6.50
C GLY A 244 13.23 -1.21 -6.15
N ARG A 245 12.39 -0.38 -5.50
CA ARG A 245 11.00 -0.72 -5.14
C ARG A 245 10.01 -0.43 -6.24
N TRP A 246 8.94 -1.21 -6.24
CA TRP A 246 7.78 -0.96 -7.08
C TRP A 246 6.83 0.03 -6.41
N HIS A 247 6.31 0.97 -7.20
CA HIS A 247 5.31 1.95 -6.76
C HIS A 247 4.39 2.31 -7.91
N SER A 248 3.19 2.80 -7.59
CA SER A 248 2.14 3.21 -8.54
C SER A 248 1.92 4.72 -8.60
N THR A 249 2.85 5.50 -8.03
CA THR A 249 2.84 6.96 -8.00
C THR A 249 4.00 7.57 -8.81
N CYS A 250 4.13 8.90 -8.83
CA CYS A 250 5.28 9.56 -9.43
C CYS A 250 6.58 9.31 -8.61
N GLU A 251 7.77 9.50 -9.21
CA GLU A 251 9.04 9.20 -8.55
C GLU A 251 9.25 10.13 -7.35
N THR A 252 8.95 11.43 -7.52
CA THR A 252 9.05 12.43 -6.46
C THR A 252 8.25 12.02 -5.22
N THR A 253 6.98 11.64 -5.38
CA THR A 253 6.12 11.18 -4.28
C THR A 253 6.63 9.88 -3.65
N HIS A 254 7.12 8.93 -4.45
CA HIS A 254 7.71 7.69 -3.95
C HIS A 254 8.92 7.96 -3.03
N LEU A 255 9.80 8.89 -3.45
CA LEU A 255 11.01 9.24 -2.72
C LEU A 255 10.76 9.95 -1.39
N LEU A 256 9.56 10.46 -1.14
CA LEU A 256 9.20 11.01 0.18
C LEU A 256 9.38 9.97 1.30
N GLY A 257 9.03 8.71 1.03
CA GLY A 257 9.19 7.60 1.97
C GLY A 257 10.59 7.04 2.08
N TRP A 258 11.58 7.68 1.46
CA TRP A 258 12.96 7.22 1.45
C TRP A 258 13.90 8.27 2.06
N PRO A 259 14.72 7.88 3.05
CA PRO A 259 15.78 8.77 3.52
C PRO A 259 16.74 9.07 2.38
N ALA A 260 17.50 10.17 2.52
CA ALA A 260 18.41 10.64 1.47
C ALA A 260 19.27 9.47 0.95
N LEU A 261 19.07 9.16 -0.33
CA LEU A 261 19.83 8.15 -1.05
C LEU A 261 21.25 8.71 -1.16
N ARG A 262 22.20 8.05 -0.47
CA ARG A 262 23.63 8.39 -0.56
C ARG A 262 24.25 7.67 -1.75
#